data_AF-A0A2V8ZNH3-F1
#
_entry.id   AF-A0A2V8ZNH3-F1
#
_cell.length_a   1.000
_cell.length_b   1.000
_cell.length_c   1.000
_cell.angle_alpha   90.00
_cell.angle_beta   90.00
_cell.angle_gamma   90.00
#
_symmetry.space_group_name_H-M   'P 1'
#
loop_
_entity.id
_entity.type
_entity.pdbx_description
1 polymer ?
#
loop_
_entity_poly.entity_id
_entity_poly.type
_entity_poly.pdbx_seq_one_letter_code
_entity_poly.pdbx_strand_id
1 'polypeptide(L)'
;MSTYINIGEDQRFEWNIVPLNIYLYGVEDPRFRALFGSYRVKTLLEERYRTKYLAGYCDGPPCSTSYKAEWREMVAATLIRSVYIFVMDTTVEQDKELISQFNASRNENHFNGITRNCADFTKRVINTYFPHAATTDYINDFGMTSPKAIARSFVRYAVRNPKSNLRVLHFAQVPGTIKRSNEVRSGTEQLYRSGKLLIPMLIFAGYGVPAVAASYLLTGRFNPEREFEKHPAEEENRRDATEPVKTQEDQAQIIGTRAEWKRYRQALDSLLQETGEAKFIGEQGDFRRFFKHLNKLGTPRVDADGALWMEIPGKSKALNVGLSANNILERSSNTQLAYSLLLCRANGVLKSPKHSRETMPEFERDWELLQRARVKNALVVAGDRTPDKDILSTDASTGGKD
;
A
#
# COMPACT_ATOMS: atom_id res chain seq x y z
N MET A 1 -5.86 8.95 14.05
CA MET A 1 -5.20 10.12 14.66
C MET A 1 -3.71 9.94 14.51
N SER A 2 -2.99 10.97 14.07
CA SER A 2 -1.53 10.92 13.93
C SER A 2 -0.92 12.21 14.47
N THR A 3 0.23 12.10 15.13
CA THR A 3 1.01 13.22 15.69
C THR A 3 2.38 13.26 15.03
N TYR A 4 2.81 14.45 14.59
CA TYR A 4 4.08 14.67 13.91
C TYR A 4 4.86 15.84 14.52
N ILE A 5 6.14 15.98 14.18
CA ILE A 5 7.01 17.10 14.63
C ILE A 5 6.36 18.44 14.29
N ASN A 6 5.94 18.56 13.04
CA ASN A 6 5.10 19.63 12.53
C ASN A 6 4.29 18.99 11.40
N ILE A 7 2.96 18.98 11.52
CA ILE A 7 2.08 18.47 10.46
C ILE A 7 2.34 19.20 9.13
N GLY A 8 2.96 20.39 9.19
CA GLY A 8 3.38 21.18 8.06
C GLY A 8 2.32 22.16 7.62
N GLU A 9 1.15 22.13 8.26
CA GLU A 9 0.05 23.09 8.15
C GLU A 9 0.40 24.45 8.73
N ASP A 10 -0.38 25.47 8.36
CA ASP A 10 -0.17 26.85 8.80
C ASP A 10 -0.42 27.01 10.32
N GLN A 11 -1.18 26.08 10.92
CA GLN A 11 -1.49 26.02 12.35
C GLN A 11 -0.71 24.91 13.06
N ARG A 12 -0.42 25.11 14.37
CA ARG A 12 0.38 24.19 15.19
C ARG A 12 -0.46 23.11 15.87
N PHE A 13 -1.17 22.30 15.10
CA PHE A 13 -1.93 21.17 15.64
C PHE A 13 -1.01 20.02 16.13
N GLU A 14 -1.36 19.39 17.26
CA GLU A 14 -0.68 18.18 17.77
C GLU A 14 -1.10 16.93 16.98
N TRP A 15 -2.35 16.86 16.56
CA TRP A 15 -2.88 15.69 15.87
C TRP A 15 -3.92 16.07 14.80
N ASN A 16 -3.98 15.23 13.75
CA ASN A 16 -5.04 15.25 12.74
C ASN A 16 -5.71 13.88 12.63
N ILE A 17 -6.97 13.90 12.17
CA ILE A 17 -7.76 12.70 11.85
C ILE A 17 -7.96 12.66 10.34
N VAL A 18 -7.66 11.51 9.76
CA VAL A 18 -7.85 11.23 8.34
C VAL A 18 -8.66 9.95 8.19
N PRO A 19 -9.63 9.87 7.25
CA PRO A 19 -10.31 8.62 6.95
C PRO A 19 -9.30 7.52 6.60
N LEU A 20 -9.57 6.27 7.02
CA LEU A 20 -8.65 5.16 6.80
C LEU A 20 -8.33 4.95 5.31
N ASN A 21 -9.34 5.09 4.43
CA ASN A 21 -9.16 4.96 2.98
C ASN A 21 -8.23 6.04 2.41
N ILE A 22 -8.31 7.27 2.92
CA ILE A 22 -7.38 8.34 2.53
C ILE A 22 -5.97 8.01 3.00
N TYR A 23 -5.81 7.54 4.24
CA TYR A 23 -4.51 7.12 4.76
C TYR A 23 -3.90 5.99 3.94
N LEU A 24 -4.67 4.94 3.65
CA LEU A 24 -4.17 3.76 2.95
C LEU A 24 -4.00 4.02 1.45
N TYR A 25 -5.02 4.57 0.80
CA TYR A 25 -5.15 4.62 -0.66
C TYR A 25 -5.13 6.03 -1.26
N GLY A 26 -5.27 7.08 -0.45
CA GLY A 26 -5.32 8.47 -0.90
C GLY A 26 -6.65 8.87 -1.56
N VAL A 27 -7.66 8.01 -1.48
CA VAL A 27 -8.99 8.18 -2.05
C VAL A 27 -10.05 7.77 -1.03
N GLU A 28 -11.24 8.35 -1.12
CA GLU A 28 -12.33 8.12 -0.19
C GLU A 28 -12.95 6.73 -0.40
N ASP A 29 -13.10 6.32 -1.66
CA ASP A 29 -13.65 5.03 -2.06
C ASP A 29 -12.53 4.08 -2.51
N PRO A 30 -12.37 2.92 -1.84
CA PRO A 30 -11.28 1.98 -2.11
C PRO A 30 -11.34 1.37 -3.51
N ARG A 31 -12.47 1.45 -4.23
CA ARG A 31 -12.55 1.05 -5.65
C ARG A 31 -11.63 1.89 -6.54
N PHE A 32 -11.30 3.12 -6.13
CA PHE A 32 -10.36 3.97 -6.84
C PHE A 32 -8.89 3.77 -6.41
N ARG A 33 -8.58 2.77 -5.56
CA ARG A 33 -7.20 2.48 -5.15
C ARG A 33 -6.30 2.28 -6.36
N ALA A 34 -5.08 2.80 -6.27
CA ALA A 34 -4.09 2.70 -7.33
C ALA A 34 -3.60 1.26 -7.52
N LEU A 35 -3.52 0.82 -8.77
CA LEU A 35 -2.93 -0.47 -9.15
C LEU A 35 -1.43 -0.34 -9.46
N PHE A 36 -0.93 0.89 -9.57
CA PHE A 36 0.45 1.23 -9.93
C PHE A 36 1.05 2.26 -8.97
N GLY A 37 2.17 1.91 -8.32
CA GLY A 37 2.86 2.78 -7.36
C GLY A 37 3.96 3.63 -7.98
N SER A 38 3.79 4.96 -8.00
CA SER A 38 4.86 5.91 -8.30
C SER A 38 4.77 7.16 -7.43
N TYR A 39 5.90 7.84 -7.24
CA TYR A 39 5.90 9.12 -6.52
C TYR A 39 5.03 10.17 -7.22
N ARG A 40 4.97 10.15 -8.56
CA ARG A 40 4.09 11.06 -9.32
C ARG A 40 2.61 10.81 -9.02
N VAL A 41 2.19 9.55 -8.94
CA VAL A 41 0.82 9.19 -8.53
C VAL A 41 0.56 9.61 -7.08
N LYS A 42 1.50 9.34 -6.16
CA LYS A 42 1.38 9.75 -4.76
C LYS A 42 1.22 11.27 -4.62
N THR A 43 2.06 12.05 -5.28
CA THR A 43 1.99 13.53 -5.24
C THR A 43 0.66 14.05 -5.77
N LEU A 44 0.08 13.45 -6.81
CA LEU A 44 -1.25 13.86 -7.29
C LEU A 44 -2.35 13.61 -6.26
N LEU A 45 -2.33 12.47 -5.58
CA LEU A 45 -3.29 12.17 -4.52
C LEU A 45 -3.11 13.10 -3.32
N GLU A 46 -1.86 13.41 -2.95
CA GLU A 46 -1.54 14.40 -1.92
C GLU A 46 -2.06 15.79 -2.29
N GLU A 47 -1.82 16.28 -3.51
CA GLU A 47 -2.30 17.60 -3.93
C GLU A 47 -3.83 17.66 -4.02
N ARG A 48 -4.47 16.57 -4.46
CA ARG A 48 -5.94 16.45 -4.41
C ARG A 48 -6.44 16.53 -2.98
N TYR A 49 -5.83 15.79 -2.06
CA TYR A 49 -6.18 15.82 -0.64
C TYR A 49 -6.01 17.22 -0.04
N ARG A 50 -4.86 17.86 -0.27
CA ARG A 50 -4.58 19.22 0.21
C ARG A 50 -5.63 20.21 -0.27
N THR A 51 -5.91 20.23 -1.57
CA THR A 51 -6.87 21.16 -2.17
C THR A 51 -8.30 20.92 -1.66
N LYS A 52 -8.67 19.67 -1.40
CA LYS A 52 -10.04 19.30 -1.00
C LYS A 52 -10.30 19.42 0.50
N TYR A 53 -9.32 19.08 1.33
CA TYR A 53 -9.51 18.91 2.78
C TYR A 53 -8.68 19.85 3.64
N LEU A 54 -7.59 20.41 3.10
CA LEU A 54 -6.70 21.33 3.83
C LEU A 54 -6.81 22.78 3.32
N ALA A 55 -7.83 23.10 2.51
CA ALA A 55 -8.10 24.48 2.13
C ALA A 55 -8.32 25.35 3.39
N GLY A 56 -7.64 26.49 3.48
CA GLY A 56 -7.63 27.34 4.67
C GLY A 56 -6.67 26.91 5.78
N TYR A 57 -6.03 25.74 5.66
CA TYR A 57 -5.05 25.20 6.62
C TYR A 57 -3.66 24.98 5.98
N CYS A 58 -3.60 24.85 4.66
CA CYS A 58 -2.40 24.50 3.91
C CYS A 58 -2.37 25.21 2.54
N ASP A 59 -2.52 26.52 2.56
CA ASP A 59 -2.54 27.34 1.35
C ASP A 59 -1.15 27.92 1.06
N GLY A 60 -0.41 28.30 2.11
CA GLY A 60 0.90 28.93 2.01
C GLY A 60 2.09 27.96 1.97
N PRO A 61 3.25 28.40 1.45
CA PRO A 61 4.51 27.72 1.71
C PRO A 61 4.91 27.88 3.20
N PRO A 62 5.56 26.87 3.82
CA PRO A 62 6.06 25.65 3.18
C PRO A 62 5.01 24.55 3.05
N CYS A 63 3.78 24.70 3.59
CA CYS A 63 2.77 23.63 3.60
C CYS A 63 2.46 23.10 2.19
N SER A 64 2.20 24.00 1.25
CA SER A 64 1.79 23.65 -0.11
C SER A 64 2.94 23.19 -1.00
N THR A 65 4.20 23.55 -0.69
CA THR A 65 5.35 23.32 -1.58
C THR A 65 6.39 22.33 -1.05
N SER A 66 6.41 22.08 0.26
CA SER A 66 7.42 21.22 0.87
C SER A 66 7.06 19.74 0.70
N TYR A 67 8.01 18.98 0.15
CA TYR A 67 7.97 17.52 0.14
C TYR A 67 8.16 16.91 1.54
N LYS A 68 8.53 17.72 2.54
CA LYS A 68 8.71 17.32 3.94
C LYS A 68 7.50 17.69 4.82
N ALA A 69 6.42 18.21 4.23
CA ALA A 69 5.22 18.48 5.00
C ALA A 69 4.59 17.15 5.46
N GLU A 70 4.50 16.94 6.77
CA GLU A 70 4.15 15.64 7.35
C GLU A 70 2.70 15.21 7.07
N TRP A 71 1.80 16.14 6.71
CA TRP A 71 0.46 15.79 6.23
C TRP A 71 0.50 14.86 5.01
N ARG A 72 1.58 14.90 4.21
CA ARG A 72 1.78 14.01 3.04
C ARG A 72 1.95 12.53 3.46
N GLU A 73 2.44 12.27 4.67
CA GLU A 73 2.51 10.90 5.23
C GLU A 73 1.12 10.33 5.56
N MET A 74 0.09 11.19 5.65
CA MET A 74 -1.29 10.80 5.91
C MET A 74 -2.09 10.43 4.66
N VAL A 75 -1.46 10.43 3.47
CA VAL A 75 -2.15 10.19 2.19
C VAL A 75 -1.47 9.05 1.43
N ALA A 76 -2.24 8.04 1.05
CA ALA A 76 -1.80 6.93 0.18
C ALA A 76 -0.54 6.18 0.67
N ALA A 77 -0.49 5.83 1.95
CA ALA A 77 0.64 5.15 2.59
C ALA A 77 1.02 3.83 1.88
N THR A 78 0.04 3.10 1.31
CA THR A 78 0.29 1.84 0.58
C THR A 78 1.08 2.04 -0.71
N LEU A 79 1.24 3.26 -1.22
CA LEU A 79 2.13 3.50 -2.37
C LEU A 79 3.61 3.37 -2.01
N ILE A 80 3.98 3.72 -0.77
CA ILE A 80 5.39 3.81 -0.33
C ILE A 80 5.80 2.73 0.67
N ARG A 81 4.85 2.06 1.34
CA ARG A 81 5.14 1.02 2.33
C ARG A 81 3.97 0.04 2.53
N SER A 82 4.27 -1.18 2.96
CA SER A 82 3.26 -2.05 3.56
C SER A 82 2.85 -1.52 4.95
N VAL A 83 1.60 -1.75 5.33
CA VAL A 83 1.02 -1.32 6.60
C VAL A 83 0.39 -2.51 7.30
N TYR A 84 0.70 -2.68 8.59
CA TYR A 84 0.00 -3.58 9.49
C TYR A 84 -0.85 -2.77 10.46
N ILE A 85 -2.10 -3.17 10.65
CA ILE A 85 -3.02 -2.55 11.62
C ILE A 85 -3.42 -3.60 12.64
N PHE A 86 -3.13 -3.34 13.91
CA PHE A 86 -3.55 -4.18 15.02
C PHE A 86 -4.87 -3.64 15.56
N VAL A 87 -5.88 -4.51 15.63
CA VAL A 87 -7.26 -4.15 15.95
C VAL A 87 -7.71 -4.95 17.17
N MET A 88 -8.34 -4.28 18.11
CA MET A 88 -9.08 -4.86 19.23
C MET A 88 -10.44 -4.18 19.30
N ASP A 89 -11.42 -4.88 19.85
CA ASP A 89 -12.78 -4.35 19.98
C ASP A 89 -12.87 -3.35 21.13
N THR A 90 -13.48 -2.20 20.86
CA THR A 90 -13.87 -1.17 21.83
C THR A 90 -15.39 -1.13 21.95
N THR A 91 -15.91 -0.49 23.00
CA THR A 91 -17.35 -0.20 23.12
C THR A 91 -17.67 1.22 22.64
N VAL A 92 -18.94 1.43 22.28
CA VAL A 92 -19.46 2.74 21.87
C VAL A 92 -19.24 3.78 22.98
N GLU A 93 -19.38 3.37 24.24
CA GLU A 93 -19.16 4.22 25.41
C GLU A 93 -17.69 4.64 25.51
N GLN A 94 -16.75 3.71 25.31
CA GLN A 94 -15.33 4.03 25.30
C GLN A 94 -14.95 4.99 24.16
N ASP A 95 -15.53 4.79 22.97
CA ASP A 95 -15.28 5.67 21.82
C ASP A 95 -15.83 7.09 22.06
N LYS A 96 -17.03 7.20 22.64
CA LYS A 96 -17.62 8.50 23.02
C LYS A 96 -16.77 9.22 24.06
N GLU A 97 -16.25 8.49 25.04
CA GLU A 97 -15.39 9.06 26.07
C GLU A 97 -14.08 9.59 25.46
N LEU A 98 -13.43 8.83 24.58
CA LEU A 98 -12.24 9.30 23.87
C LEU A 98 -12.55 10.58 23.07
N ILE A 99 -13.65 10.59 22.30
CA ILE A 99 -14.06 11.75 21.49
C ILE A 99 -14.28 12.97 22.39
N SER A 100 -14.97 12.79 23.52
CA SER A 100 -15.21 13.84 24.51
C SER A 100 -13.90 14.43 25.04
N GLN A 101 -12.96 13.57 25.45
CA GLN A 101 -11.66 14.01 25.97
C GLN A 101 -10.86 14.82 24.95
N PHE A 102 -10.80 14.35 23.69
CA PHE A 102 -10.06 15.04 22.63
C PHE A 102 -10.70 16.38 22.26
N ASN A 103 -12.04 16.46 22.20
CA ASN A 103 -12.76 17.70 21.92
C ASN A 103 -12.69 18.73 23.07
N ALA A 104 -12.53 18.27 24.32
CA ALA A 104 -12.38 19.15 25.48
C ALA A 104 -10.98 19.76 25.59
N SER A 105 -9.97 19.16 24.95
CA SER A 105 -8.58 19.62 24.99
C SER A 105 -8.26 20.56 23.83
N ARG A 106 -7.34 21.52 24.06
CA ARG A 106 -6.79 22.32 22.95
C ARG A 106 -5.84 21.46 22.11
N ASN A 107 -6.03 21.46 20.80
CA ASN A 107 -5.14 20.78 19.85
C ASN A 107 -3.89 21.64 19.58
N GLU A 108 -2.95 21.66 20.52
CA GLU A 108 -1.71 22.43 20.42
C GLU A 108 -0.50 21.50 20.42
N ASN A 109 0.41 21.67 19.47
CA ASN A 109 1.56 20.78 19.29
C ASN A 109 2.57 20.87 20.44
N HIS A 110 2.91 19.73 21.01
CA HIS A 110 3.89 19.56 22.08
C HIS A 110 4.95 18.49 21.73
N PHE A 111 5.19 18.24 20.45
CA PHE A 111 6.04 17.15 20.00
C PHE A 111 7.47 17.24 20.56
N ASN A 112 7.97 16.11 21.07
CA ASN A 112 9.37 15.89 21.39
C ASN A 112 9.78 14.50 20.88
N GLY A 113 10.82 14.43 20.05
CA GLY A 113 11.21 13.17 19.40
C GLY A 113 11.54 12.03 20.36
N ILE A 114 11.98 12.33 21.58
CA ILE A 114 12.41 11.35 22.58
C ILE A 114 11.29 11.05 23.58
N THR A 115 10.60 12.09 24.08
CA THR A 115 9.70 11.96 25.24
C THR A 115 8.22 12.19 24.91
N ARG A 116 7.90 12.72 23.73
CA ARG A 116 6.52 13.05 23.32
C ARG A 116 6.37 12.93 21.81
N ASN A 117 6.61 11.73 21.30
CA ASN A 117 6.57 11.45 19.86
C ASN A 117 5.26 10.75 19.43
N CYS A 118 5.18 10.34 18.16
CA CYS A 118 4.01 9.65 17.60
C CYS A 118 3.67 8.33 18.32
N ALA A 119 4.67 7.60 18.80
CA ALA A 119 4.47 6.36 19.55
C ALA A 119 4.01 6.63 20.99
N ASP A 120 4.48 7.71 21.63
CA ASP A 120 3.95 8.15 22.92
C ASP A 120 2.49 8.61 22.81
N PHE A 121 2.14 9.33 21.75
CA PHE A 121 0.75 9.69 21.47
C PHE A 121 -0.12 8.43 21.31
N THR A 122 0.32 7.48 20.47
CA THR A 122 -0.38 6.21 20.26
C THR A 122 -0.54 5.43 21.57
N LYS A 123 0.51 5.37 22.38
CA LYS A 123 0.49 4.75 23.72
C LYS A 123 -0.58 5.37 24.61
N ARG A 124 -0.70 6.71 24.64
CA ARG A 124 -1.72 7.40 25.44
C ARG A 124 -3.14 7.05 24.98
N VAL A 125 -3.37 7.08 23.67
CA VAL A 125 -4.68 6.71 23.09
C VAL A 125 -5.04 5.27 23.44
N ILE A 126 -4.15 4.31 23.17
CA ILE A 126 -4.39 2.90 23.48
C ILE A 126 -4.66 2.69 24.97
N ASN A 127 -3.87 3.33 25.85
CA ASN A 127 -4.04 3.16 27.30
C ASN A 127 -5.29 3.85 27.86
N THR A 128 -5.94 4.74 27.10
CA THR A 128 -7.25 5.29 27.44
C THR A 128 -8.33 4.20 27.33
N TYR A 129 -8.27 3.39 26.27
CA TYR A 129 -9.17 2.25 26.07
C TYR A 129 -8.82 1.04 26.95
N PHE A 130 -7.53 0.72 27.01
CA PHE A 130 -7.02 -0.50 27.62
C PHE A 130 -5.83 -0.15 28.54
N PRO A 131 -6.09 0.13 29.83
CA PRO A 131 -5.04 0.51 30.76
C PRO A 131 -3.86 -0.47 30.73
N HIS A 132 -2.65 0.09 30.56
CA HIS A 132 -1.38 -0.63 30.48
C HIS A 132 -1.21 -1.59 29.29
N ALA A 133 -2.06 -1.52 28.26
CA ALA A 133 -1.91 -2.33 27.06
C ALA A 133 -0.71 -1.91 26.20
N ALA A 134 -0.32 -0.64 26.24
CA ALA A 134 0.82 -0.09 25.50
C ALA A 134 1.93 0.38 26.45
N THR A 135 3.14 -0.14 26.26
CA THR A 135 4.30 0.14 27.12
C THR A 135 5.58 0.41 26.33
N THR A 136 6.43 1.28 26.86
CA THR A 136 7.75 1.61 26.32
C THR A 136 8.73 0.46 26.54
N ASP A 137 9.61 0.17 25.57
CA ASP A 137 10.72 -0.78 25.70
C ASP A 137 12.04 -0.02 25.78
N TYR A 138 12.37 0.47 26.98
CA TYR A 138 13.54 1.32 27.20
C TYR A 138 14.86 0.66 26.77
N ILE A 139 14.96 -0.67 26.80
CA ILE A 139 16.19 -1.39 26.48
C ILE A 139 16.38 -1.50 24.96
N ASN A 140 15.34 -1.85 24.20
CA ASN A 140 15.48 -2.09 22.76
C ASN A 140 15.37 -0.84 21.90
N ASP A 141 14.77 0.20 22.47
CA ASP A 141 14.52 1.46 21.78
C ASP A 141 15.37 2.61 22.34
N PHE A 142 16.46 2.28 23.04
CA PHE A 142 17.44 3.26 23.55
C PHE A 142 16.80 4.39 24.36
N GLY A 143 15.86 4.03 25.23
CA GLY A 143 15.15 4.98 26.08
C GLY A 143 13.92 5.65 25.44
N MET A 144 13.70 5.49 24.13
CA MET A 144 12.57 6.08 23.41
C MET A 144 11.37 5.11 23.35
N THR A 145 10.16 5.65 23.22
CA THR A 145 9.01 4.83 22.84
C THR A 145 9.02 4.61 21.32
N SER A 146 9.11 3.35 20.85
CA SER A 146 9.00 3.04 19.42
C SER A 146 7.64 2.44 19.04
N PRO A 147 7.22 2.60 17.76
CA PRO A 147 6.02 1.93 17.26
C PRO A 147 6.04 0.40 17.44
N LYS A 148 7.23 -0.23 17.35
CA LYS A 148 7.37 -1.69 17.50
C LYS A 148 7.14 -2.13 18.94
N ALA A 149 7.60 -1.36 19.92
CA ALA A 149 7.32 -1.63 21.34
C ALA A 149 5.83 -1.50 21.66
N ILE A 150 5.17 -0.48 21.11
CA ILE A 150 3.73 -0.29 21.27
C ILE A 150 2.97 -1.48 20.66
N ALA A 151 3.25 -1.87 19.42
CA ALA A 151 2.60 -3.02 18.80
C ALA A 151 2.84 -4.32 19.58
N ARG A 152 4.08 -4.58 20.04
CA ARG A 152 4.41 -5.80 20.79
C ARG A 152 3.71 -5.86 22.15
N SER A 153 3.66 -4.74 22.88
CA SER A 153 2.98 -4.69 24.18
C SER A 153 1.46 -4.82 24.01
N PHE A 154 0.90 -4.17 22.99
CA PHE A 154 -0.52 -4.26 22.65
C PHE A 154 -0.95 -5.69 22.31
N VAL A 155 -0.20 -6.39 21.44
CA VAL A 155 -0.45 -7.81 21.13
C VAL A 155 -0.33 -8.68 22.39
N ARG A 156 0.70 -8.45 23.23
CA ARG A 156 0.88 -9.21 24.47
C ARG A 156 -0.30 -9.00 25.43
N TYR A 157 -0.83 -7.79 25.52
CA TYR A 157 -2.03 -7.49 26.30
C TYR A 157 -3.24 -8.24 25.75
N ALA A 158 -3.47 -8.17 24.43
CA ALA A 158 -4.61 -8.80 23.79
C ALA A 158 -4.61 -10.33 23.94
N VAL A 159 -3.45 -10.98 23.81
CA VAL A 159 -3.31 -12.43 24.05
C VAL A 159 -3.67 -12.82 25.49
N ARG A 160 -3.42 -11.95 26.46
CA ARG A 160 -3.83 -12.16 27.87
C ARG A 160 -5.29 -11.80 28.14
N ASN A 161 -5.93 -11.09 27.21
CA ASN A 161 -7.32 -10.64 27.32
C ASN A 161 -8.10 -11.09 26.07
N PRO A 162 -8.36 -12.40 25.88
CA PRO A 162 -8.91 -12.92 24.61
C PRO A 162 -10.24 -12.29 24.19
N LYS A 163 -11.03 -11.77 25.15
CA LYS A 163 -12.29 -11.05 24.90
C LYS A 163 -12.13 -9.77 24.08
N SER A 164 -10.90 -9.26 23.93
CA SER A 164 -10.62 -8.07 23.12
C SER A 164 -10.54 -8.35 21.63
N ASN A 165 -10.66 -9.62 21.21
CA ASN A 165 -10.72 -10.06 19.80
C ASN A 165 -9.60 -9.46 18.93
N LEU A 166 -8.35 -9.78 19.27
CA LEU A 166 -7.19 -9.33 18.50
C LEU A 166 -7.32 -9.78 17.04
N ARG A 167 -7.20 -8.81 16.15
CA ARG A 167 -7.14 -8.99 14.69
C ARG A 167 -5.98 -8.16 14.14
N VAL A 168 -5.35 -8.66 13.08
CA VAL A 168 -4.28 -7.97 12.38
C VAL A 168 -4.64 -7.88 10.91
N LEU A 169 -4.69 -6.65 10.40
CA LEU A 169 -4.89 -6.36 8.99
C LEU A 169 -3.53 -6.11 8.34
N HIS A 170 -3.36 -6.56 7.10
CA HIS A 170 -2.17 -6.30 6.30
C HIS A 170 -2.57 -5.67 4.97
N PHE A 171 -2.01 -4.48 4.70
CA PHE A 171 -2.15 -3.78 3.44
C PHE A 171 -0.78 -3.72 2.79
N ALA A 172 -0.60 -4.48 1.71
CA ALA A 172 0.69 -4.55 1.05
C ALA A 172 0.97 -3.27 0.26
N GLN A 173 2.25 -2.95 0.10
CA GLN A 173 2.64 -1.88 -0.79
C GLN A 173 2.19 -2.17 -2.22
N VAL A 174 1.70 -1.16 -2.94
CA VAL A 174 1.34 -1.27 -4.37
C VAL A 174 2.62 -1.47 -5.21
N PRO A 175 2.69 -2.48 -6.10
CA PRO A 175 3.81 -2.64 -7.03
C PRO A 175 3.97 -1.45 -7.98
N GLY A 176 5.21 -1.10 -8.30
CA GLY A 176 5.49 -0.01 -9.23
C GLY A 176 6.97 0.40 -9.26
N THR A 177 7.21 1.70 -9.35
CA THR A 177 8.56 2.30 -9.43
C THR A 177 9.18 2.61 -8.07
N ILE A 178 8.38 2.63 -7.00
CA ILE A 178 8.86 2.86 -5.64
C ILE A 178 9.49 1.57 -5.10
N LYS A 179 10.61 1.70 -4.37
CA LYS A 179 11.29 0.57 -3.73
C LYS A 179 10.36 -0.10 -2.71
N ARG A 180 10.37 -1.44 -2.69
CA ARG A 180 9.58 -2.23 -1.73
C ARG A 180 10.02 -1.99 -0.28
N SER A 181 9.05 -1.97 0.63
CA SER A 181 9.29 -2.00 2.07
C SER A 181 10.05 -3.25 2.49
N ASN A 182 10.86 -3.11 3.54
CA ASN A 182 11.53 -4.23 4.20
C ASN A 182 10.80 -4.56 5.50
N GLU A 183 11.17 -5.68 6.13
CA GLU A 183 10.67 -6.07 7.44
C GLU A 183 10.93 -4.99 8.52
N VAL A 184 9.97 -4.85 9.44
CA VAL A 184 10.03 -3.88 10.55
C VAL A 184 11.05 -4.31 11.60
N ARG A 185 12.02 -3.44 11.89
CA ARG A 185 13.10 -3.69 12.85
C ARG A 185 13.09 -2.67 14.00
N SER A 186 13.40 -3.10 15.22
CA SER A 186 13.69 -2.19 16.35
C SER A 186 15.06 -1.52 16.20
N GLY A 187 15.40 -0.57 17.08
CA GLY A 187 16.70 0.09 17.08
C GLY A 187 17.87 -0.89 17.22
N THR A 188 17.83 -1.76 18.23
CA THR A 188 18.86 -2.81 18.44
C THR A 188 18.93 -3.80 17.28
N GLU A 189 17.80 -4.17 16.68
CA GLU A 189 17.75 -5.03 15.48
C GLU A 189 18.37 -4.37 14.25
N GLN A 190 18.12 -3.07 14.06
CA GLN A 190 18.70 -2.30 12.97
C GLN A 190 20.21 -2.15 13.13
N LEU A 191 20.67 -1.91 14.36
CA LEU A 191 22.09 -1.85 14.71
C LEU A 191 22.78 -3.20 14.45
N TYR A 192 22.16 -4.31 14.85
CA TYR A 192 22.70 -5.65 14.65
C TYR A 192 22.70 -6.11 13.18
N ARG A 193 21.65 -5.79 12.40
CA ARG A 193 21.51 -6.27 11.01
C ARG A 193 22.13 -5.35 9.96
N SER A 194 22.47 -4.11 10.30
CA SER A 194 23.05 -3.15 9.36
C SER A 194 24.57 -3.23 9.40
N GLY A 195 25.20 -3.75 8.33
CA GLY A 195 26.66 -3.73 8.22
C GLY A 195 27.25 -2.32 8.38
N LYS A 196 26.53 -1.28 7.93
CA LYS A 196 26.95 0.12 8.07
C LYS A 196 27.00 0.61 9.52
N LEU A 197 26.21 0.03 10.43
CA LEU A 197 26.18 0.42 11.84
C LEU A 197 26.97 -0.55 12.71
N LEU A 198 26.90 -1.84 12.40
CA LEU A 198 27.59 -2.91 13.13
C LEU A 198 29.11 -2.83 12.97
N ILE A 199 29.63 -2.55 11.76
CA ILE A 199 31.08 -2.50 11.51
C ILE A 199 31.74 -1.37 12.32
N PRO A 200 31.25 -0.11 12.29
CA PRO A 200 31.77 0.91 13.18
C PRO A 200 31.63 0.55 14.67
N MET A 201 30.53 -0.09 15.08
CA MET A 201 30.35 -0.50 16.48
C MET A 201 31.37 -1.56 16.91
N LEU A 202 31.67 -2.54 16.06
CA LEU A 202 32.69 -3.55 16.32
C LEU A 202 34.10 -2.93 16.45
N ILE A 203 34.39 -1.88 15.68
CA ILE A 203 35.70 -1.20 15.68
C ILE A 203 35.84 -0.25 16.86
N PHE A 204 34.82 0.57 17.16
CA PHE A 204 34.91 1.70 18.09
C PHE A 204 34.19 1.48 19.42
N ALA A 205 33.31 0.48 19.53
CA ALA A 205 32.48 0.22 20.71
C ALA A 205 32.24 -1.28 20.95
N GLY A 206 33.28 -2.11 20.75
CA GLY A 206 33.17 -3.58 20.79
C GLY A 206 32.60 -4.15 22.09
N TYR A 207 32.77 -3.45 23.22
CA TYR A 207 32.20 -3.81 24.53
C TYR A 207 30.66 -3.72 24.58
N GLY A 208 30.03 -2.89 23.73
CA GLY A 208 28.57 -2.76 23.64
C GLY A 208 27.91 -3.85 22.81
N VAL A 209 28.67 -4.57 21.99
CA VAL A 209 28.15 -5.60 21.08
C VAL A 209 27.53 -6.79 21.82
N PRO A 210 28.13 -7.34 22.90
CA PRO A 210 27.49 -8.38 23.71
C PRO A 210 26.15 -7.93 24.30
N ALA A 211 26.03 -6.68 24.76
CA ALA A 211 24.79 -6.13 25.31
C ALA A 211 23.69 -5.96 24.24
N VAL A 212 24.05 -5.47 23.04
CA VAL A 212 23.11 -5.37 21.91
C VAL A 212 22.69 -6.76 21.42
N ALA A 213 23.63 -7.71 21.32
CA ALA A 213 23.35 -9.08 20.90
C ALA A 213 22.48 -9.82 21.93
N ALA A 214 22.79 -9.71 23.23
CA ALA A 214 22.01 -10.28 24.31
C ALA A 214 20.60 -9.67 24.36
N SER A 215 20.50 -8.34 24.23
CA SER A 215 19.22 -7.64 24.15
C SER A 215 18.38 -8.15 22.97
N TYR A 216 18.94 -8.19 21.76
CA TYR A 216 18.29 -8.73 20.56
C TYR A 216 17.82 -10.19 20.73
N LEU A 217 18.60 -11.04 21.39
CA LEU A 217 18.26 -12.44 21.64
C LEU A 217 17.17 -12.60 22.71
N LEU A 218 17.16 -11.77 23.75
CA LEU A 218 16.29 -11.89 24.92
C LEU A 218 14.92 -11.21 24.76
N THR A 219 14.82 -10.13 23.99
CA THR A 219 13.61 -9.27 23.98
C THR A 219 12.72 -9.42 22.73
N GLY A 220 13.16 -10.23 21.77
CA GLY A 220 12.35 -10.75 20.65
C GLY A 220 12.27 -9.80 19.43
N ARG A 221 12.48 -10.26 18.18
CA ARG A 221 11.72 -11.27 17.40
C ARG A 221 10.24 -10.96 17.17
N PHE A 222 9.68 -9.90 17.74
CA PHE A 222 8.34 -9.45 17.34
C PHE A 222 8.36 -9.12 15.85
N ASN A 223 7.45 -9.73 15.09
CA ASN A 223 7.36 -9.52 13.66
C ASN A 223 5.88 -9.33 13.30
N PRO A 224 5.47 -8.14 12.84
CA PRO A 224 4.09 -7.89 12.44
C PRO A 224 3.53 -8.92 11.44
N GLU A 225 4.36 -9.42 10.52
CA GLU A 225 3.95 -10.47 9.59
C GLU A 225 3.58 -11.77 10.30
N ARG A 226 4.34 -12.16 11.33
CA ARG A 226 4.03 -13.38 12.08
C ARG A 226 2.78 -13.21 12.94
N GLU A 227 2.50 -12.00 13.41
CA GLU A 227 1.26 -11.73 14.14
C GLU A 227 0.06 -11.66 13.18
N PHE A 228 0.26 -11.15 11.96
CA PHE A 228 -0.72 -11.26 10.88
C PHE A 228 -1.01 -12.72 10.52
N GLU A 229 0.01 -13.57 10.38
CA GLU A 229 -0.19 -15.00 10.08
C GLU A 229 -0.98 -15.73 11.19
N LYS A 230 -0.90 -15.29 12.45
CA LYS A 230 -1.64 -15.90 13.58
C LYS A 230 -3.05 -15.36 13.75
N HIS A 231 -3.25 -14.07 13.44
CA HIS A 231 -4.49 -13.35 13.71
C HIS A 231 -4.98 -12.59 12.45
N PRO A 232 -5.07 -13.24 11.27
CA PRO A 232 -5.39 -12.54 10.04
C PRO A 232 -6.82 -12.03 10.06
N ALA A 233 -7.04 -10.85 9.49
CA ALA A 233 -8.36 -10.30 9.27
C ALA A 233 -8.37 -9.43 8.01
N GLU A 234 -9.57 -9.19 7.48
CA GLU A 234 -9.84 -8.29 6.36
C GLU A 234 -10.57 -7.03 6.79
N GLU A 235 -10.42 -5.97 5.99
CA GLU A 235 -11.08 -4.69 6.26
C GLU A 235 -12.62 -4.79 6.23
N GLU A 236 -13.18 -5.66 5.39
CA GLU A 236 -14.63 -5.80 5.17
C GLU A 236 -15.34 -6.58 6.31
N ASN A 237 -14.59 -7.37 7.10
CA ASN A 237 -15.08 -8.14 8.25
C ASN A 237 -15.33 -7.27 9.51
N ARG A 238 -15.71 -6.00 9.32
CA ARG A 238 -15.71 -4.98 10.39
C ARG A 238 -17.03 -4.82 11.14
N ARG A 239 -18.16 -5.36 10.64
CA ARG A 239 -19.48 -5.11 11.25
C ARG A 239 -20.13 -6.33 11.91
N ASP A 240 -19.93 -7.54 11.39
CA ASP A 240 -20.64 -8.74 11.86
C ASP A 240 -19.73 -9.91 12.28
N ALA A 241 -18.40 -9.76 12.23
CA ALA A 241 -17.47 -10.80 12.65
C ALA A 241 -17.51 -10.94 14.18
N THR A 242 -18.52 -11.65 14.66
CA THR A 242 -18.80 -11.90 16.08
C THR A 242 -17.76 -12.85 16.68
N GLU A 243 -16.94 -13.50 15.84
CA GLU A 243 -15.90 -14.42 16.27
C GLU A 243 -14.57 -14.16 15.54
N PRO A 244 -13.43 -14.21 16.27
CA PRO A 244 -12.12 -14.20 15.64
C PRO A 244 -11.95 -15.41 14.70
N VAL A 245 -11.09 -15.27 13.69
CA VAL A 245 -10.61 -16.39 12.85
C VAL A 245 -10.02 -17.46 13.78
N LYS A 246 -10.73 -18.58 13.95
CA LYS A 246 -10.39 -19.62 14.93
C LYS A 246 -9.69 -20.82 14.30
N THR A 247 -9.89 -21.08 13.00
CA THR A 247 -9.37 -22.29 12.35
C THR A 247 -8.22 -21.99 11.39
N GLN A 248 -7.38 -23.00 11.13
CA GLN A 248 -6.33 -22.91 10.10
C GLN A 248 -6.91 -22.73 8.69
N GLU A 249 -8.13 -23.22 8.46
CA GLU A 249 -8.84 -23.07 7.20
C GLU A 249 -9.24 -21.61 6.97
N ASP A 250 -9.78 -20.94 7.99
CA ASP A 250 -10.11 -19.51 7.93
C ASP A 250 -8.85 -18.65 7.71
N GLN A 251 -7.73 -19.00 8.35
CA GLN A 251 -6.45 -18.32 8.12
C GLN A 251 -5.95 -18.48 6.68
N ALA A 252 -6.11 -19.69 6.13
CA ALA A 252 -5.72 -20.00 4.76
C ALA A 252 -6.55 -19.22 3.73
N GLN A 253 -7.82 -18.95 4.01
CA GLN A 253 -8.67 -18.11 3.14
C GLN A 253 -8.15 -16.67 3.01
N ILE A 254 -7.62 -16.09 4.10
CA ILE A 254 -7.12 -14.71 4.09
C ILE A 254 -5.69 -14.61 3.55
N ILE A 255 -4.80 -15.52 3.96
CA ILE A 255 -3.36 -15.44 3.65
C ILE A 255 -3.01 -16.18 2.35
N GLY A 256 -3.78 -17.21 2.03
CA GLY A 256 -3.49 -18.15 0.96
C GLY A 256 -2.45 -19.20 1.33
N THR A 257 -2.65 -20.41 0.82
CA THR A 257 -1.74 -21.54 0.96
C THR A 257 -0.57 -21.46 -0.01
N ARG A 258 0.53 -22.18 0.31
CA ARG A 258 1.67 -22.32 -0.61
C ARG A 258 1.26 -22.93 -1.96
N ALA A 259 0.27 -23.83 -1.96
CA ALA A 259 -0.24 -24.48 -3.16
C ALA A 259 -0.99 -23.48 -4.06
N GLU A 260 -1.85 -22.63 -3.50
CA GLU A 260 -2.56 -21.58 -4.25
C GLU A 260 -1.59 -20.57 -4.87
N TRP A 261 -0.67 -20.02 -4.07
CA TRP A 261 0.34 -19.11 -4.59
C TRP A 261 1.20 -19.74 -5.69
N LYS A 262 1.50 -21.04 -5.60
CA LYS A 262 2.21 -21.78 -6.66
C LYS A 262 1.34 -21.92 -7.92
N ARG A 263 0.05 -22.21 -7.77
CA ARG A 263 -0.92 -22.32 -8.87
C ARG A 263 -1.03 -21.01 -9.65
N TYR A 264 -1.17 -19.87 -8.97
CA TYR A 264 -1.21 -18.56 -9.62
C TYR A 264 0.09 -18.21 -10.33
N ARG A 265 1.25 -18.61 -9.77
CA ARG A 265 2.53 -18.45 -10.46
C ARG A 265 2.58 -19.26 -11.75
N GLN A 266 2.17 -20.51 -11.72
CA GLN A 266 2.11 -21.36 -12.92
C GLN A 266 1.14 -20.79 -13.96
N ALA A 267 -0.05 -20.35 -13.52
CA ALA A 267 -1.03 -19.72 -14.41
C ALA A 267 -0.47 -18.43 -15.04
N LEU A 268 0.23 -17.60 -14.27
CA LEU A 268 0.90 -16.41 -14.81
C LEU A 268 1.97 -16.79 -15.82
N ASP A 269 2.82 -17.77 -15.53
CA ASP A 269 3.87 -18.23 -16.44
C ASP A 269 3.27 -18.70 -17.78
N SER A 270 2.12 -19.40 -17.76
CA SER A 270 1.38 -19.75 -18.98
C SER A 270 0.86 -18.53 -19.74
N LEU A 271 0.27 -17.54 -19.06
CA LEU A 271 -0.18 -16.29 -19.70
C LEU A 271 0.97 -15.55 -20.38
N LEU A 272 2.14 -15.52 -19.74
CA LEU A 272 3.32 -14.87 -20.30
C LEU A 272 3.86 -15.59 -21.54
N GLN A 273 3.76 -16.92 -21.58
CA GLN A 273 4.11 -17.70 -22.78
C GLN A 273 3.12 -17.46 -23.92
N GLU A 274 1.81 -17.44 -23.64
CA GLU A 274 0.76 -17.20 -24.65
C GLU A 274 0.85 -15.80 -25.29
N THR A 275 1.23 -14.80 -24.50
CA THR A 275 1.33 -13.42 -25.01
C THR A 275 2.54 -13.27 -25.97
N GLY A 276 3.36 -14.32 -26.13
CA GLY A 276 4.64 -14.29 -26.84
C GLY A 276 5.58 -13.28 -26.20
N GLU A 277 6.69 -12.95 -26.86
CA GLU A 277 7.38 -11.68 -26.60
C GLU A 277 6.45 -10.52 -27.00
N ALA A 278 5.39 -10.32 -26.24
CA ALA A 278 4.45 -9.23 -26.40
C ALA A 278 5.30 -7.97 -26.50
N LYS A 279 5.17 -7.26 -27.63
CA LYS A 279 5.76 -5.94 -27.80
C LYS A 279 5.11 -5.02 -26.76
N PHE A 280 5.60 -5.09 -25.52
CA PHE A 280 5.45 -4.04 -24.54
C PHE A 280 5.98 -2.77 -25.20
N ILE A 281 5.41 -1.62 -24.87
CA ILE A 281 5.92 -0.35 -25.37
C ILE A 281 7.40 -0.26 -24.98
N GLY A 282 8.29 -0.36 -25.97
CA GLY A 282 9.74 -0.25 -25.85
C GLY A 282 10.44 -1.45 -25.18
N GLU A 283 10.98 -2.34 -26.02
CA GLU A 283 11.93 -3.43 -25.72
C GLU A 283 11.44 -4.64 -24.91
N GLN A 284 11.98 -5.81 -25.28
CA GLN A 284 11.63 -7.14 -24.77
C GLN A 284 11.64 -7.25 -23.23
N GLY A 285 10.56 -7.84 -22.69
CA GLY A 285 10.65 -8.86 -21.64
C GLY A 285 10.84 -8.46 -20.16
N ASP A 286 11.10 -7.20 -19.81
CA ASP A 286 11.31 -6.83 -18.39
C ASP A 286 10.14 -6.01 -17.79
N PHE A 287 9.31 -6.66 -16.98
CA PHE A 287 8.22 -6.02 -16.23
C PHE A 287 8.68 -4.84 -15.36
N ARG A 288 9.94 -4.83 -14.88
CA ARG A 288 10.48 -3.66 -14.15
C ARG A 288 10.74 -2.49 -15.09
N ARG A 289 11.11 -2.76 -16.35
CA ARG A 289 11.25 -1.71 -17.37
C ARG A 289 9.90 -1.15 -17.74
N PHE A 290 8.84 -1.97 -17.81
CA PHE A 290 7.48 -1.48 -18.08
C PHE A 290 7.06 -0.36 -17.10
N PHE A 291 7.14 -0.60 -15.79
CA PHE A 291 6.77 0.43 -14.80
C PHE A 291 7.63 1.70 -14.91
N LYS A 292 8.94 1.55 -15.13
CA LYS A 292 9.83 2.69 -15.36
C LYS A 292 9.47 3.46 -16.62
N HIS A 293 9.15 2.75 -17.70
CA HIS A 293 8.79 3.32 -18.99
C HIS A 293 7.45 4.05 -18.92
N LEU A 294 6.43 3.41 -18.33
CA LEU A 294 5.12 4.00 -18.08
C LEU A 294 5.26 5.29 -17.24
N ASN A 295 6.07 5.26 -16.18
CA ASN A 295 6.32 6.45 -15.35
C ASN A 295 7.14 7.53 -16.04
N LYS A 296 8.00 7.17 -17.00
CA LYS A 296 8.86 8.10 -17.73
C LYS A 296 8.10 8.80 -18.87
N LEU A 297 7.32 8.05 -19.65
CA LEU A 297 6.61 8.58 -20.80
C LEU A 297 5.22 9.14 -20.45
N GLY A 298 4.54 8.53 -19.48
CA GLY A 298 3.18 8.91 -19.14
C GLY A 298 3.10 10.16 -18.28
N THR A 299 1.97 10.85 -18.35
CA THR A 299 1.58 11.93 -17.45
C THR A 299 0.39 11.45 -16.63
N PRO A 300 0.54 11.24 -15.31
CA PRO A 300 -0.58 10.82 -14.50
C PRO A 300 -1.51 12.01 -14.27
N ARG A 301 -2.80 11.72 -14.15
CA ARG A 301 -3.85 12.68 -13.80
C ARG A 301 -4.85 12.01 -12.85
N VAL A 302 -5.54 12.82 -12.06
CA VAL A 302 -6.57 12.39 -11.13
C VAL A 302 -7.82 13.23 -11.36
N ASP A 303 -9.00 12.60 -11.37
CA ASP A 303 -10.27 13.34 -11.45
C ASP A 303 -10.82 13.70 -10.06
N ALA A 304 -11.99 14.34 -10.05
CA ALA A 304 -12.65 14.79 -8.82
C ALA A 304 -12.97 13.63 -7.87
N ASP A 305 -13.29 12.45 -8.39
CA ASP A 305 -13.65 11.25 -7.63
C ASP A 305 -12.42 10.47 -7.15
N GLY A 306 -11.22 10.84 -7.64
CA GLY A 306 -9.96 10.19 -7.28
C GLY A 306 -9.56 9.08 -8.27
N ALA A 307 -10.25 8.93 -9.40
CA ALA A 307 -9.86 7.97 -10.42
C ALA A 307 -8.56 8.42 -11.09
N LEU A 308 -7.55 7.54 -11.01
CA LEU A 308 -6.24 7.81 -11.56
C LEU A 308 -6.18 7.38 -13.01
N TRP A 309 -5.53 8.19 -13.84
CA TRP A 309 -5.30 7.90 -15.25
C TRP A 309 -3.84 8.17 -15.60
N MET A 310 -3.33 7.47 -16.61
CA MET A 310 -2.06 7.78 -17.26
C MET A 310 -2.34 8.15 -18.71
N GLU A 311 -1.90 9.34 -19.11
CA GLU A 311 -1.86 9.76 -20.50
C GLU A 311 -0.46 9.52 -21.07
N ILE A 312 -0.34 8.78 -22.17
CA ILE A 312 0.93 8.49 -22.83
C ILE A 312 0.91 9.15 -24.21
N PRO A 313 1.93 9.94 -24.58
CA PRO A 313 2.01 10.53 -25.90
C PRO A 313 2.09 9.42 -26.96
N GLY A 314 1.16 9.45 -27.93
CA GLY A 314 1.15 8.54 -29.08
C GLY A 314 1.52 9.28 -30.37
N LYS A 315 1.77 8.54 -31.45
CA LYS A 315 2.16 9.10 -32.76
C LYS A 315 1.08 9.99 -33.39
N SER A 316 -0.19 9.62 -33.20
CA SER A 316 -1.36 10.32 -33.77
C SER A 316 -2.35 10.81 -32.70
N LYS A 317 -2.50 10.06 -31.61
CA LYS A 317 -3.38 10.39 -30.49
C LYS A 317 -2.76 9.92 -29.18
N ALA A 318 -2.94 10.71 -28.13
CA ALA A 318 -2.56 10.31 -26.78
C ALA A 318 -3.34 9.04 -26.38
N LEU A 319 -2.62 8.07 -25.82
CA LEU A 319 -3.20 6.85 -25.27
C LEU A 319 -3.51 7.11 -23.79
N ASN A 320 -4.74 6.83 -23.39
CA ASN A 320 -5.15 6.92 -21.99
C ASN A 320 -5.27 5.51 -21.41
N VAL A 321 -4.83 5.30 -20.18
CA VAL A 321 -5.09 4.05 -19.44
C VAL A 321 -5.48 4.39 -18.01
N GLY A 322 -6.54 3.77 -17.50
CA GLY A 322 -6.91 3.87 -16.09
C GLY A 322 -5.80 3.29 -15.20
N LEU A 323 -5.64 3.79 -13.99
CA LEU A 323 -4.64 3.32 -13.02
C LEU A 323 -5.28 2.84 -11.70
N SER A 324 -6.60 2.85 -11.62
CA SER A 324 -7.37 2.42 -10.45
C SER A 324 -8.12 1.13 -10.73
N ALA A 325 -8.44 0.36 -9.69
CA ALA A 325 -9.21 -0.89 -9.84
C ALA A 325 -10.54 -0.69 -10.57
N ASN A 326 -11.24 0.43 -10.32
CA ASN A 326 -12.51 0.75 -10.97
C ASN A 326 -12.37 1.17 -12.45
N ASN A 327 -11.28 1.84 -12.84
CA ASN A 327 -11.19 2.48 -14.16
C ASN A 327 -10.20 1.83 -15.13
N ILE A 328 -9.41 0.85 -14.69
CA ILE A 328 -8.41 0.16 -15.52
C ILE A 328 -9.03 -0.48 -16.78
N LEU A 329 -10.29 -0.93 -16.70
CA LEU A 329 -11.03 -1.52 -17.82
C LEU A 329 -12.11 -0.63 -18.43
N GLU A 330 -12.12 0.67 -18.11
CA GLU A 330 -13.09 1.62 -18.67
C GLU A 330 -13.00 1.74 -20.20
N ARG A 331 -14.04 2.31 -20.82
CA ARG A 331 -14.10 2.46 -22.29
C ARG A 331 -12.96 3.34 -22.83
N SER A 332 -12.59 4.38 -22.10
CA SER A 332 -11.49 5.29 -22.44
C SER A 332 -10.11 4.76 -22.06
N SER A 333 -10.04 3.59 -21.40
CA SER A 333 -8.77 2.94 -21.05
C SER A 333 -8.28 2.06 -22.20
N ASN A 334 -7.03 2.29 -22.61
CA ASN A 334 -6.37 1.51 -23.65
C ASN A 334 -6.19 0.07 -23.16
N THR A 335 -6.85 -0.84 -23.86
CA THR A 335 -6.94 -2.25 -23.46
C THR A 335 -5.58 -2.95 -23.38
N GLN A 336 -4.66 -2.67 -24.31
CA GLN A 336 -3.33 -3.29 -24.33
C GLN A 336 -2.45 -2.82 -23.17
N LEU A 337 -2.48 -1.52 -22.87
CA LEU A 337 -1.80 -0.94 -21.70
C LEU A 337 -2.39 -1.46 -20.40
N ALA A 338 -3.72 -1.56 -20.30
CA ALA A 338 -4.40 -2.07 -19.12
C ALA A 338 -4.01 -3.53 -18.83
N TYR A 339 -4.03 -4.39 -19.85
CA TYR A 339 -3.60 -5.79 -19.72
C TYR A 339 -2.12 -5.90 -19.33
N SER A 340 -1.24 -5.10 -19.96
CA SER A 340 0.20 -5.08 -19.64
C SER A 340 0.45 -4.64 -18.19
N LEU A 341 -0.25 -3.61 -17.72
CA LEU A 341 -0.14 -3.10 -16.34
C LEU A 341 -0.55 -4.17 -15.33
N LEU A 342 -1.68 -4.84 -15.56
CA LEU A 342 -2.18 -5.91 -14.68
C LEU A 342 -1.26 -7.13 -14.67
N LEU A 343 -0.68 -7.51 -15.81
CA LEU A 343 0.35 -8.55 -15.87
C LEU A 343 1.58 -8.18 -15.04
N CYS A 344 2.08 -6.95 -15.20
CA CYS A 344 3.23 -6.44 -14.43
C CYS A 344 2.95 -6.43 -12.93
N ARG A 345 1.74 -6.00 -12.53
CA ARG A 345 1.27 -6.00 -11.14
C ARG A 345 1.24 -7.41 -10.57
N ALA A 346 0.56 -8.35 -11.24
CA ALA A 346 0.46 -9.75 -10.80
C ALA A 346 1.84 -10.39 -10.65
N ASN A 347 2.74 -10.19 -11.62
CA ASN A 347 4.13 -10.62 -11.55
C ASN A 347 4.87 -10.01 -10.34
N GLY A 348 4.63 -8.72 -10.06
CA GLY A 348 5.18 -8.03 -8.90
C GLY A 348 4.74 -8.63 -7.56
N VAL A 349 3.45 -8.95 -7.41
CA VAL A 349 2.92 -9.58 -6.20
C VAL A 349 3.44 -11.01 -6.06
N LEU A 350 3.37 -11.83 -7.11
CA LEU A 350 3.74 -13.25 -7.06
C LEU A 350 5.25 -13.49 -6.84
N LYS A 351 6.10 -12.53 -7.20
CA LYS A 351 7.56 -12.56 -6.92
C LYS A 351 7.94 -11.93 -5.59
N SER A 352 7.01 -11.27 -4.91
CA SER A 352 7.27 -10.64 -3.62
C SER A 352 7.44 -11.68 -2.49
N PRO A 353 8.24 -11.38 -1.46
CA PRO A 353 8.25 -12.16 -0.22
C PRO A 353 6.90 -12.04 0.50
N LYS A 354 6.60 -12.95 1.43
CA LYS A 354 5.30 -13.02 2.13
C LYS A 354 4.86 -11.68 2.76
N HIS A 355 5.73 -11.03 3.52
CA HIS A 355 5.51 -9.71 4.15
C HIS A 355 5.27 -8.55 3.17
N SER A 356 5.32 -8.82 1.88
CA SER A 356 5.06 -7.87 0.80
C SER A 356 3.93 -8.35 -0.11
N ARG A 357 3.21 -9.42 0.22
CA ARG A 357 2.06 -9.85 -0.57
C ARG A 357 0.78 -9.29 0.01
N GLU A 358 -0.13 -8.97 -0.89
CA GLU A 358 -1.53 -8.67 -0.56
C GLU A 358 -2.17 -9.92 0.06
N THR A 359 -3.32 -9.74 0.70
CA THR A 359 -4.15 -10.88 1.14
C THR A 359 -4.60 -11.68 -0.08
N MET A 360 -4.94 -12.96 0.11
CA MET A 360 -5.40 -13.80 -0.98
C MET A 360 -6.66 -13.20 -1.64
N PRO A 361 -7.69 -12.73 -0.89
CA PRO A 361 -8.88 -12.19 -1.55
C PRO A 361 -8.65 -10.86 -2.27
N GLU A 362 -7.71 -10.02 -1.79
CA GLU A 362 -7.29 -8.83 -2.57
C GLU A 362 -6.60 -9.23 -3.87
N PHE A 363 -5.67 -10.19 -3.81
CA PHE A 363 -4.97 -10.69 -4.99
C PHE A 363 -5.92 -11.37 -5.98
N GLU A 364 -6.91 -12.15 -5.51
CA GLU A 364 -7.91 -12.80 -6.34
C GLU A 364 -8.77 -11.80 -7.11
N ARG A 365 -9.23 -10.73 -6.44
CA ARG A 365 -9.95 -9.63 -7.12
C ARG A 365 -9.11 -8.99 -8.23
N ASP A 366 -7.83 -8.76 -7.98
CA ASP A 366 -6.92 -8.21 -9.00
C ASP A 366 -6.58 -9.22 -10.11
N TRP A 367 -6.56 -10.51 -9.78
CA TRP A 367 -6.40 -11.59 -10.75
C TRP A 367 -7.62 -11.68 -11.67
N GLU A 368 -8.84 -11.50 -11.16
CA GLU A 368 -10.04 -11.40 -11.99
C GLU A 368 -9.98 -10.21 -12.94
N LEU A 369 -9.52 -9.05 -12.46
CA LEU A 369 -9.30 -7.87 -13.32
C LEU A 369 -8.31 -8.20 -14.45
N LEU A 370 -7.23 -8.93 -14.14
CA LEU A 370 -6.28 -9.40 -15.14
C LEU A 370 -6.93 -10.33 -16.19
N GLN A 371 -7.76 -11.29 -15.77
CA GLN A 371 -8.45 -12.19 -16.71
C GLN A 371 -9.44 -11.43 -17.60
N ARG A 372 -10.20 -10.48 -17.04
CA ARG A 372 -11.11 -9.62 -17.82
C ARG A 372 -10.33 -8.76 -18.82
N ALA A 373 -9.18 -8.22 -18.41
CA ALA A 373 -8.29 -7.47 -19.29
C ALA A 373 -7.76 -8.32 -20.45
N ARG A 374 -7.38 -9.57 -20.17
CA ARG A 374 -6.91 -10.54 -21.19
C ARG A 374 -7.98 -10.76 -22.25
N VAL A 375 -9.21 -11.07 -21.85
CA VAL A 375 -10.33 -11.31 -22.79
C VAL A 375 -10.62 -10.06 -23.61
N LYS A 376 -10.73 -8.89 -22.95
CA LYS A 376 -10.97 -7.62 -23.65
C LYS A 376 -9.85 -7.31 -24.65
N ASN A 377 -8.59 -7.58 -24.31
CA ASN A 377 -7.45 -7.37 -25.20
C ASN A 377 -7.47 -8.32 -26.40
N ALA A 378 -7.79 -9.60 -26.18
CA ALA A 378 -7.90 -10.57 -27.26
C ALA A 378 -8.97 -10.19 -28.29
N LEU A 379 -10.13 -9.66 -27.85
CA LEU A 379 -11.20 -9.19 -28.73
C LEU A 379 -10.76 -8.01 -29.61
N VAL A 380 -10.03 -7.04 -29.04
CA VAL A 380 -9.49 -5.90 -29.80
C VAL A 380 -8.47 -6.38 -30.83
N VAL A 381 -7.52 -7.23 -30.43
CA VAL A 381 -6.50 -7.77 -31.34
C VAL A 381 -7.11 -8.63 -32.44
N ALA A 382 -8.19 -9.36 -32.17
CA ALA A 382 -8.92 -10.12 -33.19
C ALA A 382 -9.73 -9.23 -34.14
N GLY A 383 -10.35 -8.16 -33.62
CA GLY A 383 -11.07 -7.16 -34.42
C GLY A 383 -10.15 -6.42 -35.40
N ASP A 384 -8.97 -6.00 -34.95
CA ASP A 384 -7.95 -5.35 -35.79
C ASP A 384 -7.36 -6.30 -36.86
N ARG A 385 -7.63 -7.60 -36.78
CA ARG A 385 -7.18 -8.64 -37.72
C ARG A 385 -8.24 -9.07 -38.73
N THR A 386 -9.42 -8.43 -38.77
CA THR A 386 -10.37 -8.71 -39.86
C THR A 386 -9.79 -8.22 -41.20
N PRO A 387 -9.62 -9.08 -42.22
CA PRO A 387 -9.22 -8.62 -43.53
C PRO A 387 -10.39 -7.87 -44.17
N ASP A 388 -10.11 -6.68 -44.67
CA ASP A 388 -10.96 -5.97 -45.62
C ASP A 388 -11.24 -6.92 -46.80
N LYS A 389 -12.38 -7.59 -46.75
CA LYS A 389 -13.02 -8.23 -47.90
C LYS A 389 -14.26 -7.40 -48.17
N ASP A 390 -14.09 -6.35 -48.97
CA ASP A 390 -15.12 -5.79 -49.85
C ASP A 390 -14.61 -4.51 -50.54
N ILE A 391 -13.57 -4.58 -51.39
CA ILE A 391 -13.47 -3.71 -52.59
C ILE A 391 -12.66 -4.46 -53.66
N LEU A 392 -13.36 -5.17 -54.55
CA LEU A 392 -13.07 -5.44 -55.99
C LEU A 392 -13.60 -6.83 -56.40
N SER A 393 -14.92 -6.93 -56.59
CA SER A 393 -15.48 -7.79 -57.63
C SER A 393 -16.70 -7.11 -58.26
N THR A 394 -16.46 -6.45 -59.39
CA THR A 394 -17.34 -6.08 -60.53
C THR A 394 -16.65 -4.86 -61.18
N ASP A 395 -16.20 -4.85 -62.43
CA ASP A 395 -16.71 -5.51 -63.62
C ASP A 395 -15.61 -5.99 -64.55
N ALA A 396 -15.82 -7.17 -65.11
CA ALA A 396 -15.29 -7.54 -66.40
C ALA A 396 -16.20 -6.98 -67.50
N SER A 397 -15.58 -6.55 -68.61
CA SER A 397 -16.07 -6.67 -70.00
C SER A 397 -16.10 -5.34 -70.78
N THR A 398 -15.13 -5.20 -71.70
CA THR A 398 -15.31 -5.05 -73.17
C THR A 398 -14.32 -4.07 -73.83
N GLY A 399 -13.56 -4.61 -74.80
CA GLY A 399 -13.00 -3.97 -76.01
C GLY A 399 -11.91 -2.91 -75.80
N GLY A 400 -10.88 -2.75 -76.64
CA GLY A 400 -10.55 -3.30 -77.94
C GLY A 400 -9.31 -2.54 -78.44
N LYS A 401 -8.59 -3.13 -79.38
CA LYS A 401 -7.35 -2.65 -80.01
C LYS A 401 -7.41 -1.19 -80.47
N ASP A 402 -6.31 -0.44 -80.29
CA ASP A 402 -5.31 -0.17 -81.33
C ASP A 402 -3.97 0.26 -80.73
#